data_AF-A0A535VMT2-F1
#
_entry.id   AF-A0A535VMT2-F1
#
_cell.length_a   1.000
_cell.length_b   1.000
_cell.length_c   1.000
_cell.angle_alpha   90.00
_cell.angle_beta   90.00
_cell.angle_gamma   90.00
#
_symmetry.space_group_name_H-M   'P 1'
#
loop_
_entity.id
_entity.type
_entity.pdbx_description
1 polymer ?
#
loop_
_entity_poly.entity_id
_entity_poly.type
_entity_poly.pdbx_seq_one_letter_code
_entity_poly.pdbx_strand_id
1 'polypeptide(L)'
;MAKGSRERVVPYSATIGELLRAYLAHRRTLAQTRGLLFLSESPRNFAQPITLWTWSKVVRQLALQANLPQFSAHTFRHLCLTDLARSGWELHQIAQFAGHRNPATTLLYIHLSGQDLAEQLTPGMSHIHAWRVQTLAHTFLDRTPTEDVQ
;
A
#
# COMPACT_ATOMS: atom_id res chain seq x y z
N MET A 1 4.09 23.72 4.41
CA MET A 1 3.66 23.91 3.00
C MET A 1 4.33 22.86 2.15
N ALA A 2 3.56 22.02 1.44
CA ALA A 2 4.11 21.05 0.51
C ALA A 2 4.57 21.77 -0.77
N LYS A 3 5.85 21.63 -1.14
CA LYS A 3 6.40 22.15 -2.39
C LYS A 3 5.86 21.30 -3.54
N GLY A 4 4.85 21.81 -4.23
CA GLY A 4 4.16 21.14 -5.34
C GLY A 4 2.74 20.71 -4.95
N SER A 5 1.81 21.66 -4.94
CA SER A 5 0.39 21.45 -4.60
C SER A 5 -0.33 20.60 -5.65
N ARG A 6 -0.13 19.28 -5.62
CA ARG A 6 -0.99 18.33 -6.34
C ARG A 6 -1.99 17.77 -5.35
N GLU A 7 -3.24 18.15 -5.54
CA GLU A 7 -4.36 17.51 -4.89
C GLU A 7 -4.46 16.07 -5.40
N ARG A 8 -4.79 15.15 -4.49
CA ARG A 8 -5.04 13.75 -4.84
C ARG A 8 -6.16 13.22 -3.99
N VAL A 9 -6.99 12.39 -4.59
CA VAL A 9 -8.02 11.63 -3.89
C VAL A 9 -7.37 10.34 -3.39
N VAL A 10 -7.54 10.05 -2.10
CA VAL A 10 -7.04 8.82 -1.47
C VAL A 10 -8.26 8.03 -1.02
N PRO A 11 -8.50 6.82 -1.57
CA PRO A 11 -9.58 5.96 -1.09
C PRO A 11 -9.25 5.48 0.34
N TYR A 12 -10.29 5.29 1.14
CA TYR A 12 -10.20 4.73 2.47
C TYR A 12 -11.36 3.76 2.70
N SER A 13 -11.19 2.82 3.62
CA SER A 13 -12.19 1.79 3.89
C SER A 13 -13.44 2.37 4.56
N ALA A 14 -14.58 1.66 4.47
CA ALA A 14 -15.81 2.03 5.15
C ALA A 14 -15.60 2.25 6.67
N THR A 15 -14.79 1.38 7.30
CA THR A 15 -14.41 1.49 8.72
C THR A 15 -13.70 2.81 9.04
N ILE A 16 -12.77 3.26 8.19
CA ILE A 16 -12.12 4.57 8.36
C ILE A 16 -13.16 5.69 8.20
N GLY A 17 -14.14 5.52 7.29
CA GLY A 17 -15.23 6.47 7.13
C GLY A 17 -16.10 6.62 8.38
N GLU A 18 -16.39 5.52 9.08
CA GLU A 18 -17.10 5.56 10.36
C GLU A 18 -16.30 6.28 11.46
N LEU A 19 -15.01 5.95 11.58
CA LEU A 19 -14.11 6.60 12.53
C LEU A 19 -13.97 8.10 12.25
N LEU A 20 -13.84 8.49 10.98
CA LEU A 20 -13.77 9.89 10.57
C LEU A 20 -15.07 10.62 10.89
N ARG A 21 -16.23 9.99 10.67
CA ARG A 21 -17.54 10.58 10.99
C ARG A 21 -17.69 10.81 12.49
N ALA A 22 -17.32 9.81 13.31
CA ALA A 22 -17.31 9.94 14.76
C ALA A 22 -16.35 11.04 15.22
N TYR A 23 -15.15 11.09 14.65
CA TYR A 23 -14.19 12.14 14.94
C TYR A 23 -14.70 13.53 14.55
N LEU A 24 -15.36 13.70 13.40
CA LEU A 24 -15.94 14.97 12.99
C LEU A 24 -17.07 15.44 13.92
N ALA A 25 -17.87 14.51 14.46
CA ALA A 25 -18.86 14.83 15.48
C ALA A 25 -18.20 15.31 16.78
N HIS A 26 -17.16 14.60 17.24
CA HIS A 26 -16.37 15.00 18.42
C HIS A 26 -15.64 16.34 18.19
N ARG A 27 -15.01 16.53 17.04
CA ARG A 27 -14.30 17.78 16.69
C ARG A 27 -15.20 19.01 16.84
N ARG A 28 -16.50 18.90 16.54
CA ARG A 28 -17.46 20.02 16.70
C ARG A 28 -17.68 20.42 18.16
N THR A 29 -17.46 19.51 19.12
CA THR A 29 -17.49 19.83 20.55
C THR A 29 -16.24 20.60 20.99
N LEU A 30 -15.11 20.37 20.31
CA LEU A 30 -13.84 21.08 20.55
C LEU A 30 -13.81 22.47 19.89
N ALA A 31 -14.21 22.56 18.62
CA ALA A 31 -14.29 23.82 17.88
C ALA A 31 -15.27 23.74 16.71
N GLN A 32 -16.11 24.79 16.59
CA GLN A 32 -17.06 24.94 15.49
C GLN A 32 -16.47 25.69 14.28
N THR A 33 -15.26 26.23 14.40
CA THR A 33 -14.62 27.01 13.35
C THR A 33 -14.13 26.14 12.18
N ARG A 34 -14.18 26.73 10.98
CA ARG A 34 -13.49 26.18 9.79
C ARG A 34 -11.98 26.27 10.02
N GLY A 35 -11.26 25.19 9.73
CA GLY A 35 -9.83 25.12 9.97
C GLY A 35 -9.27 23.73 9.68
N LEU A 36 -8.06 23.46 10.20
CA LEU A 36 -7.43 22.15 10.07
C LEU A 36 -8.29 21.04 10.69
N LEU A 37 -8.19 19.84 10.12
CA LEU A 37 -9.03 18.71 10.48
C LEU A 37 -8.76 18.25 11.91
N PHE A 38 -7.49 18.05 12.25
CA PHE A 38 -7.07 17.48 13.53
C PHE A 38 -6.70 18.56 14.55
N LEU A 39 -7.39 18.54 15.69
CA LEU A 39 -7.21 19.49 16.79
C LEU A 39 -6.63 18.79 18.02
N SER A 40 -5.91 19.56 18.85
CA SER A 40 -5.32 19.07 20.09
C SER A 40 -6.31 19.18 21.26
N GLU A 41 -6.35 18.14 22.08
CA GLU A 41 -7.14 18.10 23.32
C GLU A 41 -6.27 18.33 24.57
N SER A 42 -4.98 18.60 24.39
CA SER A 42 -4.10 18.90 25.52
C SER A 42 -4.46 20.26 26.11
N PRO A 43 -4.50 20.41 27.45
CA PRO A 43 -4.86 21.67 28.10
C PRO A 43 -3.99 22.88 27.67
N ARG A 44 -2.73 22.63 27.28
CA ARG A 44 -1.79 23.69 26.88
C ARG A 44 -2.09 24.30 25.50
N ASN A 45 -2.84 23.60 24.65
CA ASN A 45 -3.07 23.96 23.25
C ASN A 45 -4.45 23.46 22.80
N PHE A 46 -5.43 23.52 23.70
CA PHE A 46 -6.77 23.00 23.47
C PHE A 46 -7.42 23.64 22.24
N ALA A 47 -8.05 22.81 21.41
CA ALA A 47 -8.68 23.17 20.15
C ALA A 47 -7.75 23.82 19.09
N GLN A 48 -6.44 23.87 19.34
CA GLN A 48 -5.46 24.31 18.33
C GLN A 48 -5.10 23.16 17.38
N PRO A 49 -4.71 23.44 16.13
CA PRO A 49 -4.25 22.40 15.22
C PRO A 49 -3.09 21.58 15.81
N ILE A 50 -3.12 20.26 15.60
CA ILE A 50 -2.00 19.42 16.02
C ILE A 50 -0.74 19.72 15.21
N THR A 51 0.41 19.52 15.84
CA THR A 51 1.71 19.61 15.17
C THR A 51 2.20 18.22 14.76
N LEU A 52 3.22 18.17 13.88
CA LEU A 52 3.93 16.92 13.58
C LEU A 52 4.48 16.25 14.83
N TRP A 53 4.92 17.05 15.82
CA TRP A 53 5.43 16.53 17.08
C TRP A 53 4.32 15.88 17.91
N THR A 54 3.13 16.49 17.98
CA THR A 54 1.95 15.90 18.62
C THR A 54 1.60 14.55 17.98
N TRP A 55 1.57 14.50 16.65
CA TRP A 55 1.32 13.26 15.91
C TRP A 55 2.36 12.18 16.21
N SER A 56 3.65 12.51 16.13
CA SER A 56 4.74 11.58 16.44
C SER A 56 4.67 11.06 17.87
N LYS A 57 4.27 11.89 18.84
CA LYS A 57 4.08 11.46 20.24
C LYS A 57 2.94 10.45 20.38
N VAL A 58 1.80 10.68 19.71
CA VAL A 58 0.68 9.73 19.70
C VAL A 58 1.11 8.40 19.12
N VAL A 59 1.75 8.39 17.96
CA VAL A 59 2.24 7.16 17.32
C VAL A 59 3.28 6.45 18.20
N ARG A 60 4.20 7.20 18.82
CA ARG A 60 5.19 6.64 19.75
C ARG A 60 4.53 5.97 20.96
N GLN A 61 3.50 6.57 21.52
CA GLN A 61 2.77 6.01 22.65
C GLN A 61 2.11 4.68 22.27
N LEU A 62 1.41 4.63 21.12
CA LEU A 62 0.80 3.40 20.61
C LEU A 62 1.85 2.32 20.34
N ALA A 63 2.99 2.71 19.76
CA ALA A 63 4.11 1.82 19.50
C ALA A 63 4.66 1.18 20.78
N LEU A 64 4.82 1.96 21.86
CA LEU A 64 5.26 1.45 23.15
C LEU A 64 4.23 0.52 23.79
N GLN A 65 2.94 0.86 23.72
CA GLN A 65 1.86 0.01 24.22
C GLN A 65 1.79 -1.34 23.48
N ALA A 66 2.12 -1.34 22.19
CA ALA A 66 2.17 -2.54 21.36
C ALA A 66 3.51 -3.30 21.43
N ASN A 67 4.47 -2.87 22.25
CA ASN A 67 5.83 -3.42 22.32
C ASN A 67 6.60 -3.37 20.98
N LEU A 68 6.37 -2.34 20.17
CA LEU A 68 7.02 -2.12 18.87
C LEU A 68 7.86 -0.83 18.90
N PRO A 69 9.01 -0.79 19.61
CA PRO A 69 9.77 0.43 19.85
C PRO A 69 10.40 1.07 18.62
N GLN A 70 10.41 0.41 17.46
CA GLN A 70 10.90 1.00 16.20
C GLN A 70 9.77 1.54 15.32
N PHE A 71 8.51 1.36 15.75
CA PHE A 71 7.35 1.77 14.96
C PHE A 71 7.16 3.29 15.01
N SER A 72 6.94 3.89 13.84
CA SER A 72 6.79 5.33 13.64
C SER A 72 5.71 5.66 12.61
N ALA A 73 5.43 6.94 12.42
CA ALA A 73 4.49 7.39 11.39
C ALA A 73 4.93 6.95 9.98
N HIS A 74 6.24 6.89 9.73
CA HIS A 74 6.77 6.40 8.46
C HIS A 74 6.52 4.90 8.29
N THR A 75 6.57 4.11 9.37
CA THR A 75 6.32 2.67 9.31
C THR A 75 4.93 2.35 8.73
N PHE A 76 3.88 3.07 9.12
CA PHE A 76 2.55 2.93 8.51
C PHE A 76 2.57 3.15 7.00
N ARG A 77 3.31 4.16 6.53
CA ARG A 77 3.45 4.45 5.10
C ARG A 77 4.18 3.31 4.39
N HIS A 78 5.28 2.81 4.95
CA HIS A 78 6.01 1.68 4.38
C HIS A 78 5.09 0.46 4.24
N LEU A 79 4.39 0.09 5.31
CA LEU A 79 3.46 -1.04 5.29
C LEU A 79 2.37 -0.89 4.21
N CYS A 80 1.74 0.28 4.13
CA CYS A 80 0.72 0.55 3.12
C CYS A 80 1.28 0.42 1.68
N LEU A 81 2.47 0.94 1.40
CA LEU A 81 3.06 0.83 0.06
C LEU A 81 3.50 -0.61 -0.26
N THR A 82 4.01 -1.35 0.73
CA THR A 82 4.33 -2.77 0.60
C THR A 82 3.08 -3.61 0.33
N ASP A 83 1.98 -3.34 1.04
CA ASP A 83 0.71 -4.06 0.84
C ASP A 83 0.14 -3.81 -0.55
N LEU A 84 0.23 -2.57 -1.07
CA LEU A 84 -0.14 -2.26 -2.45
C LEU A 84 0.72 -3.06 -3.45
N ALA A 85 2.04 -3.10 -3.25
CA ALA A 85 2.94 -3.89 -4.09
C ALA A 85 2.60 -5.39 -4.06
N ARG A 86 2.31 -5.95 -2.88
CA ARG A 86 1.88 -7.34 -2.71
C ARG A 86 0.57 -7.65 -3.41
N SER A 87 -0.36 -6.69 -3.42
CA SER A 87 -1.62 -6.81 -4.17
C SER A 87 -1.47 -6.69 -5.69
N GLY A 88 -0.24 -6.63 -6.20
CA GLY A 88 0.07 -6.62 -7.63
C GLY A 88 -0.02 -5.24 -8.28
N TRP A 89 0.00 -4.16 -7.49
CA TRP A 89 0.02 -2.82 -8.07
C TRP A 89 1.36 -2.53 -8.74
N GLU A 90 1.28 -1.90 -9.91
CA GLU A 90 2.46 -1.47 -10.64
C GLU A 90 3.17 -0.33 -9.92
N LEU A 91 4.51 -0.29 -10.02
CA LEU A 91 5.35 0.71 -9.34
C LEU A 91 4.89 2.16 -9.60
N HIS A 92 4.45 2.46 -10.82
CA HIS A 92 3.97 3.79 -11.19
C HIS A 92 2.64 4.15 -10.51
N GLN A 93 1.74 3.17 -10.32
CA GLN A 93 0.47 3.36 -9.61
C GLN A 93 0.74 3.61 -8.11
N ILE A 94 1.66 2.84 -7.52
CA ILE A 94 2.09 3.03 -6.13
C ILE A 94 2.75 4.40 -5.96
N ALA A 95 3.61 4.82 -6.89
CA ALA A 95 4.25 6.14 -6.85
C ALA A 95 3.24 7.29 -6.96
N GLN A 96 2.21 7.14 -7.79
CA GLN A 96 1.12 8.10 -7.92
C GLN A 96 0.29 8.19 -6.63
N PHE A 97 -0.07 7.04 -6.04
CA PHE A 97 -0.76 6.97 -4.75
C PHE A 97 0.06 7.63 -3.62
N ALA A 98 1.37 7.35 -3.59
CA ALA A 98 2.32 7.91 -2.66
C ALA A 98 2.54 9.42 -2.86
N GLY A 99 2.27 9.96 -4.05
CA GLY A 99 2.58 11.34 -4.42
C GLY A 99 4.07 11.58 -4.67
N HIS A 100 4.83 10.55 -5.04
CA HIS A 100 6.26 10.64 -5.31
C HIS A 100 6.51 11.19 -6.71
N ARG A 101 7.37 12.22 -6.83
CA ARG A 101 7.78 12.80 -8.12
C ARG A 101 8.78 11.92 -8.87
N ASN A 102 9.58 11.14 -8.15
CA ASN A 102 10.55 10.21 -8.70
C ASN A 102 10.17 8.77 -8.30
N PRO A 103 9.83 7.88 -9.26
CA PRO A 103 9.54 6.47 -8.99
C PRO A 103 10.65 5.74 -8.24
N ALA A 104 11.91 6.17 -8.38
CA ALA A 104 13.03 5.60 -7.64
C ALA A 104 12.89 5.77 -6.12
N THR A 105 12.19 6.82 -5.66
CA THR A 105 11.88 6.96 -4.23
C THR A 105 10.87 5.90 -3.78
N THR A 106 9.96 5.45 -4.63
CA THR A 106 9.02 4.35 -4.33
C THR A 106 9.73 3.00 -4.19
N LEU A 107 10.83 2.78 -4.92
CA LEU A 107 11.65 1.56 -4.78
C LEU A 107 12.26 1.40 -3.38
N LEU A 108 12.53 2.51 -2.67
CA LEU A 108 12.97 2.45 -1.26
C LEU A 108 11.91 1.89 -0.30
N TYR A 109 10.65 1.78 -0.74
CA TYR A 109 9.54 1.31 0.09
C TYR A 109 9.13 -0.12 -0.24
N ILE A 110 9.50 -0.63 -1.42
CA ILE A 110 9.09 -1.97 -1.89
C ILE A 110 10.20 -2.95 -1.53
N HIS A 111 10.17 -3.45 -0.30
CA HIS A 111 10.95 -4.62 0.12
C HIS A 111 10.10 -5.88 -0.08
N LEU A 112 9.91 -6.27 -1.34
CA LEU A 112 9.31 -7.58 -1.63
C LEU A 112 10.30 -8.66 -1.20
N SER A 113 9.82 -9.60 -0.39
CA SER A 113 10.59 -10.79 -0.05
C SER A 113 10.71 -11.71 -1.26
N GLY A 114 11.68 -12.62 -1.26
CA GLY A 114 11.80 -13.64 -2.31
C GLY A 114 10.53 -14.51 -2.44
N GLN A 115 9.76 -14.64 -1.37
CA GLN A 115 8.48 -15.35 -1.37
C GLN A 115 7.40 -14.56 -2.12
N ASP A 116 7.31 -13.24 -1.91
CA ASP A 116 6.36 -12.38 -2.64
C ASP A 116 6.62 -12.44 -4.16
N LEU A 117 7.90 -12.48 -4.57
CA LEU A 117 8.32 -12.65 -5.97
C LEU A 117 7.96 -14.03 -6.52
N ALA A 118 8.18 -15.09 -5.74
CA ALA A 118 7.84 -16.46 -6.14
C ALA A 118 6.33 -16.62 -6.35
N GLU A 119 5.51 -16.06 -5.47
CA GLU A 119 4.05 -16.08 -5.59
C GLU A 119 3.57 -15.37 -6.86
N GLN A 120 4.16 -14.22 -7.21
CA GLN A 120 3.82 -13.52 -8.45
C GLN A 120 4.27 -14.25 -9.72
N LEU A 121 5.40 -14.94 -9.69
CA LEU A 121 5.95 -15.67 -10.85
C LEU A 121 5.24 -17.01 -11.11
N THR A 122 4.71 -17.64 -10.07
CA THR A 122 4.15 -19.01 -10.13
C THR A 122 3.05 -19.17 -11.19
N PRO A 123 2.05 -18.27 -11.33
CA PRO A 123 1.03 -18.38 -12.37
C PRO A 123 1.60 -18.33 -13.79
N GLY A 124 2.52 -17.40 -14.05
CA GLY A 124 3.15 -17.23 -15.36
C GLY A 124 4.02 -18.44 -15.73
N MET A 125 4.81 -18.94 -14.78
CA MET A 125 5.62 -20.14 -14.98
C MET A 125 4.75 -21.38 -15.24
N SER A 126 3.64 -21.52 -14.51
CA SER A 126 2.70 -22.63 -14.69
C SER A 126 2.04 -22.58 -16.07
N HIS A 127 1.64 -21.39 -16.54
CA HIS A 127 1.06 -21.20 -17.87
C HIS A 127 2.07 -21.55 -18.99
N ILE A 128 3.31 -21.05 -18.90
CA ILE A 128 4.37 -21.36 -19.87
C ILE A 128 4.67 -22.85 -19.88
N HIS A 129 4.70 -23.50 -18.70
CA HIS A 129 4.95 -24.93 -18.61
C HIS A 129 3.82 -25.75 -19.25
N ALA A 130 2.56 -25.41 -18.97
CA ALA A 130 1.40 -26.04 -19.59
C ALA A 130 1.42 -25.90 -21.12
N TRP A 131 1.69 -24.68 -21.63
CA TRP A 131 1.82 -24.42 -23.06
C TRP A 131 2.93 -25.26 -23.70
N ARG A 132 4.09 -25.37 -23.05
CA ARG A 132 5.22 -26.18 -23.54
C ARG A 132 4.88 -27.65 -23.62
N VAL A 133 4.25 -28.21 -22.58
CA VAL A 133 3.84 -29.62 -22.55
C VAL A 133 2.84 -29.91 -23.66
N GLN A 134 1.84 -29.04 -23.83
CA GLN A 134 0.83 -29.18 -24.88
C GLN A 134 1.45 -29.10 -26.29
N THR A 135 2.34 -28.13 -26.52
CA THR A 135 3.05 -27.96 -27.80
C THR A 135 3.90 -29.18 -28.13
N LEU A 136 4.65 -29.71 -27.17
CA LEU A 136 5.46 -30.92 -27.37
C LEU A 136 4.57 -32.15 -27.62
N ALA A 137 3.47 -32.30 -26.89
CA ALA A 137 2.52 -33.39 -27.11
C ALA A 137 1.95 -33.37 -28.53
N HIS A 138 1.54 -32.21 -29.03
CA HIS A 138 1.08 -32.06 -30.43
C HIS A 138 2.19 -32.37 -31.44
N THR A 139 3.42 -31.90 -31.19
CA THR A 139 4.55 -32.11 -32.12
C THR A 139 4.98 -33.58 -32.21
N PHE A 140 4.79 -34.37 -31.14
CA PHE A 140 5.14 -35.79 -31.09
C PHE A 140 4.00 -36.72 -31.53
N LEU A 141 2.74 -36.34 -31.34
CA LEU A 141 1.58 -37.15 -31.76
C LEU A 141 1.27 -37.03 -33.27
N ASP A 142 1.65 -35.93 -33.93
CA ASP A 142 1.52 -35.75 -35.39
C ASP A 142 2.62 -36.48 -36.20
N ARG A 143 3.55 -37.17 -35.53
CA ARG A 143 4.55 -38.03 -36.19
C ARG A 143 4.22 -39.51 -35.99
N THR A 144 3.04 -39.93 -36.45
CA THR A 144 2.86 -41.36 -36.77
C THR A 144 3.53 -41.60 -38.13
N PRO A 145 4.46 -42.56 -38.26
CA PRO A 145 4.99 -42.93 -39.56
C PRO A 145 3.83 -43.51 -40.36
N THR A 146 3.51 -42.91 -41.50
CA THR A 146 2.81 -43.63 -42.58
C THR A 146 3.75 -44.76 -43.00
N GLU A 147 3.57 -45.94 -42.40
CA GLU A 147 4.24 -47.16 -42.86
C GLU A 147 3.79 -47.43 -44.29
N ASP A 148 4.77 -47.43 -45.20
CA ASP A 148 4.69 -48.09 -46.49
C ASP A 148 4.29 -49.56 -46.30
N VAL A 149 3.13 -49.97 -46.82
CA VAL A 149 2.89 -51.36 -47.22
C VAL A 149 2.06 -51.40 -48.50
N GLN A 150 2.78 -51.70 -49.59
CA GLN A 150 2.41 -52.30 -50.89
C GLN A 150 1.63 -51.46 -51.91
#